data_AF-A0AAW5UI30-F1
#
_entry.id   AF-A0AAW5UI30-F1
#
_cell.length_a   1.000
_cell.length_b   1.000
_cell.length_c   1.000
_cell.angle_alpha   90.00
_cell.angle_beta   90.00
_cell.angle_gamma   90.00
#
_symmetry.space_group_name_H-M   'P 1'
#
loop_
_entity.id
_entity.type
_entity.pdbx_description
1 polymer ?
#
loop_
_entity_poly.entity_id
_entity_poly.type
_entity_poly.pdbx_seq_one_letter_code
_entity_poly.pdbx_strand_id
1 'polypeptide(L)'
;MIHQEGDMVSIDTSHIGIYKRKEWDCQKESRFRLIFFPVNPRYADVIKSKNLDNLNLIMQAMSASYQSLKENYILNFDYRDIPLKTEALENIEVMLGPCTSEGEKAIVEALLKGFKNSKIKDSLFKGKIRRNK
;
A
#
# COMPACT_ATOMS: atom_id res chain seq x y z
N MET A 1 -2.09 17.31 13.47
CA MET A 1 -2.16 16.61 12.17
C MET A 1 -1.47 17.41 11.08
N ILE A 2 -1.68 18.72 10.98
CA ILE A 2 -0.80 19.63 10.24
C ILE A 2 -0.44 20.78 11.20
N HIS A 3 0.84 21.05 11.37
CA HIS A 3 1.36 22.16 12.17
C HIS A 3 2.20 23.03 11.25
N GLN A 4 2.09 24.34 11.39
CA GLN A 4 2.91 25.29 10.66
C GLN A 4 3.66 26.17 11.66
N GLU A 5 4.99 26.18 11.57
CA GLU A 5 5.87 27.03 12.35
C GLU A 5 6.75 27.82 11.38
N GLY A 6 6.41 29.10 11.16
CA GLY A 6 7.01 29.91 10.09
C GLY A 6 6.77 29.30 8.71
N ASP A 7 7.86 29.06 7.97
CA ASP A 7 7.84 28.41 6.64
C ASP A 7 7.79 26.87 6.73
N MET A 8 7.92 26.29 7.93
CA MET A 8 7.93 24.86 8.12
C MET A 8 6.51 24.33 8.31
N VAL A 9 6.05 23.47 7.40
CA VAL A 9 4.82 22.67 7.57
C VAL A 9 5.22 21.26 8.02
N SER A 10 4.80 20.86 9.20
CA SER A 10 4.94 19.48 9.69
C SER A 10 3.59 18.77 9.67
N ILE A 11 3.58 17.55 9.13
CA ILE A 11 2.39 16.70 9.07
C ILE A 11 2.65 15.51 9.96
N ASP A 12 1.89 15.39 11.06
CA ASP A 12 1.94 14.21 11.91
C ASP A 12 1.10 13.10 11.29
N THR A 13 1.78 12.10 10.73
CA THR A 13 1.17 10.91 10.13
C THR A 13 1.37 9.64 10.94
N SER A 14 1.89 9.73 12.17
CA SER A 14 2.25 8.57 13.00
C SER A 14 1.05 7.68 13.36
N HIS A 15 -0.15 8.25 13.35
CA HIS A 15 -1.40 7.58 13.73
C HIS A 15 -2.28 7.17 12.53
N ILE A 16 -1.82 7.35 11.30
CA ILE A 16 -2.60 7.00 10.11
C ILE A 16 -2.58 5.48 9.92
N GLY A 17 -3.77 4.86 9.86
CA GLY A 17 -3.94 3.44 9.54
C GLY A 17 -3.64 2.46 10.68
N ILE A 18 -3.20 2.94 11.85
CA ILE A 18 -2.88 2.08 13.01
C ILE A 18 -4.14 1.63 13.76
N TYR A 19 -5.22 2.39 13.69
CA TYR A 19 -6.47 2.03 14.37
C TYR A 19 -7.29 1.08 13.52
N LYS A 20 -7.74 0.01 14.16
CA LYS A 20 -8.64 -0.97 13.58
C LYS A 20 -9.91 -1.02 14.43
N ARG A 21 -11.06 -0.94 13.76
CA ARG A 21 -12.36 -1.11 14.40
C ARG A 21 -12.47 -2.55 14.96
N LYS A 22 -12.97 -2.69 16.18
CA LYS A 22 -13.03 -3.98 16.90
C LYS A 22 -13.82 -5.04 16.14
N GLU A 23 -14.85 -4.62 15.42
CA GLU A 23 -15.67 -5.51 14.59
C GLU A 23 -14.80 -6.21 13.53
N TRP A 24 -13.78 -5.52 13.01
CA TRP A 24 -12.92 -6.04 11.94
C TRP A 24 -11.72 -6.81 12.46
N ASP A 25 -11.52 -6.91 13.77
CA ASP A 25 -10.30 -7.44 14.40
C ASP A 25 -9.92 -8.84 13.88
N CYS A 26 -10.93 -9.64 13.55
CA CYS A 26 -10.78 -10.97 12.97
C CYS A 26 -10.00 -11.02 11.62
N GLN A 27 -9.92 -9.92 10.87
CA GLN A 27 -9.19 -9.89 9.60
C GLN A 27 -7.68 -9.85 9.83
N LYS A 28 -6.94 -10.84 9.36
CA LYS A 28 -5.47 -10.76 9.34
C LYS A 28 -5.05 -9.83 8.20
N GLU A 29 -4.67 -8.60 8.52
CA GLU A 29 -4.28 -7.60 7.53
C GLU A 29 -2.91 -7.00 7.84
N SER A 30 -2.23 -6.55 6.79
CA SER A 30 -1.05 -5.68 6.90
C SER A 30 -1.37 -4.39 6.16
N ARG A 31 -1.14 -3.25 6.82
CA ARG A 31 -1.35 -1.92 6.25
C ARG A 31 -0.01 -1.25 6.08
N PHE A 32 0.23 -0.72 4.90
CA PHE A 32 1.45 -0.01 4.57
C PHE A 32 1.11 1.29 3.84
N ARG A 33 1.98 2.28 3.99
CA ARG A 33 1.90 3.55 3.28
C ARG A 33 3.04 3.62 2.29
N LEU A 34 2.70 3.99 1.07
CA LEU A 34 3.67 4.24 0.02
C LEU A 34 3.74 5.74 -0.20
N ILE A 35 4.95 6.28 -0.13
CA ILE A 35 5.18 7.71 -0.28
C ILE A 35 6.16 7.86 -1.44
N PHE A 36 5.73 8.58 -2.46
CA PHE A 36 6.57 8.92 -3.60
C PHE A 36 7.02 10.36 -3.45
N PHE A 37 8.33 10.59 -3.43
CA PHE A 37 8.90 11.92 -3.44
C PHE A 37 9.48 12.21 -4.83
N PRO A 38 9.26 13.41 -5.38
CA PRO A 38 9.88 13.80 -6.63
C PRO A 38 11.40 13.91 -6.43
N VAL A 39 12.16 13.20 -7.25
CA VAL A 39 13.63 13.32 -7.29
C VAL A 39 14.03 13.67 -8.72
N ASN A 40 14.55 14.88 -8.89
CA ASN A 40 15.17 15.32 -10.13
C ASN A 40 16.44 14.48 -10.36
N PRO A 41 16.60 13.83 -11.53
CA PRO A 41 17.76 13.00 -11.85
C PRO A 41 19.11 13.68 -11.60
N ARG A 42 19.18 15.02 -11.69
CA ARG A 42 20.39 15.82 -11.39
C ARG A 42 20.91 15.61 -9.95
N TYR A 43 20.01 15.33 -9.01
CA TYR A 43 20.35 15.06 -7.61
C TYR A 43 20.34 13.55 -7.31
N ALA A 44 19.92 12.71 -8.25
CA ALA A 44 19.80 11.28 -8.08
C ALA A 44 21.13 10.51 -8.24
N ASP A 45 22.18 11.14 -8.79
CA ASP A 45 23.50 10.50 -8.89
C ASP A 45 24.07 10.15 -7.52
N VAL A 46 23.68 10.89 -6.49
CA VAL A 46 23.99 10.63 -5.07
C VAL A 46 23.37 9.30 -4.59
N ILE A 47 22.20 8.93 -5.13
CA ILE A 47 21.44 7.71 -4.78
C ILE A 47 21.96 6.48 -5.54
N LYS A 48 22.68 6.65 -6.66
CA LYS A 48 23.21 5.55 -7.49
C LYS A 48 24.41 4.84 -6.87
N SER A 49 24.98 5.34 -5.77
CA SER A 49 26.11 4.68 -5.13
C SER A 49 25.66 3.38 -4.43
N LYS A 50 26.16 2.24 -4.92
CA LYS A 50 25.70 0.90 -4.54
C LYS A 50 26.11 0.43 -3.13
N ASN A 51 26.82 1.28 -2.38
CA ASN A 51 27.47 0.91 -1.11
C ASN A 51 27.00 1.73 0.10
N LEU A 52 25.87 2.42 0.02
CA LEU A 52 25.32 3.12 1.18
C LEU A 52 24.50 2.14 2.04
N ASP A 53 24.70 2.22 3.36
CA ASP A 53 23.73 1.63 4.28
C ASP A 53 22.35 2.29 4.12
N ASN A 54 21.31 1.61 4.60
CA ASN A 54 19.92 2.03 4.41
C ASN A 54 19.63 3.42 5.00
N LEU A 55 20.32 3.83 6.07
CA LEU A 55 20.09 5.12 6.73
C LEU A 55 20.65 6.27 5.88
N ASN A 56 21.89 6.13 5.42
CA ASN A 56 22.55 7.09 4.56
C ASN A 56 21.81 7.26 3.22
N LEU A 57 21.29 6.15 2.66
CA LEU A 57 20.46 6.19 1.46
C LEU A 57 19.18 7.02 1.67
N ILE A 58 18.49 6.82 2.79
CA ILE A 58 17.28 7.58 3.13
C ILE A 58 17.60 9.07 3.30
N MET A 59 18.64 9.41 4.06
CA MET A 59 19.02 10.82 4.28
C MET A 59 19.36 11.53 2.95
N GLN A 60 20.10 10.86 2.08
CA GLN A 60 20.47 11.40 0.77
C GLN A 60 19.26 11.54 -0.16
N ALA A 61 18.36 10.55 -0.19
CA ALA A 61 17.12 10.62 -0.96
C ALA A 61 16.21 11.76 -0.48
N MET A 62 16.11 11.98 0.82
CA MET A 62 15.35 13.10 1.39
C MET A 62 15.95 14.45 1.02
N SER A 63 17.28 14.59 1.08
CA SER A 63 17.98 15.80 0.65
C SER A 63 17.77 16.10 -0.84
N ALA A 64 17.92 15.10 -1.71
CA ALA A 64 17.67 15.22 -3.14
C ALA A 64 16.20 15.58 -3.45
N SER A 65 15.26 14.98 -2.71
CA SER A 65 13.83 15.29 -2.83
C SER A 65 13.53 16.73 -2.43
N TYR A 66 14.15 17.22 -1.36
CA TYR A 66 13.99 18.61 -0.91
C TYR A 66 14.46 19.62 -1.96
N GLN A 67 15.61 19.38 -2.61
CA GLN A 67 16.09 20.23 -3.71
C GLN A 67 15.14 20.19 -4.91
N SER A 68 14.64 18.99 -5.25
CA SER A 68 13.69 18.80 -6.34
C SER A 68 12.39 19.58 -6.10
N LEU A 69 11.88 19.56 -4.87
CA LEU A 69 10.70 20.33 -4.47
C LEU A 69 10.94 21.84 -4.56
N LYS A 70 12.12 22.35 -4.18
CA LYS A 70 12.48 23.77 -4.34
C LYS A 70 12.43 24.23 -5.80
N GLU A 71 12.78 23.33 -6.73
CA GLU A 71 12.71 23.60 -8.17
C GLU A 71 11.32 23.35 -8.77
N ASN A 72 10.30 23.05 -7.96
CA ASN A 72 8.97 22.62 -8.40
C ASN A 72 9.02 21.40 -9.34
N TYR A 73 10.00 20.52 -9.16
CA TYR A 73 10.09 19.29 -9.95
C TYR A 73 8.93 18.36 -9.57
N ILE A 74 8.15 17.97 -10.58
CA ILE A 74 6.98 17.11 -10.41
C ILE A 74 7.33 15.64 -10.58
N LEU A 75 6.54 14.76 -9.97
CA LEU A 75 6.59 13.33 -10.25
C LEU A 75 6.21 13.11 -11.71
N ASN A 76 7.10 12.49 -12.47
CA ASN A 76 6.89 12.22 -13.90
C ASN A 76 6.12 10.92 -14.13
N PHE A 77 5.06 10.70 -13.34
CA PHE A 77 4.13 9.60 -13.50
C PHE A 77 2.82 9.85 -12.76
N ASP A 78 1.74 9.42 -13.40
CA ASP A 78 0.41 9.41 -12.79
C ASP A 78 0.03 8.01 -12.26
N TYR A 79 0.73 6.97 -12.73
CA TYR A 79 0.45 5.57 -12.39
C TYR A 79 1.74 4.75 -12.20
N ARG A 80 1.72 3.88 -11.19
CA ARG A 80 2.78 2.91 -10.89
C ARG A 80 2.19 1.62 -10.34
N ASP A 81 2.54 0.51 -11.01
CA ASP A 81 2.35 -0.83 -10.47
C ASP A 81 3.46 -1.15 -9.47
N ILE A 82 3.09 -1.90 -8.44
CA ILE A 82 4.03 -2.43 -7.46
C ILE A 82 4.10 -3.92 -7.70
N PRO A 83 5.25 -4.42 -8.19
CA PRO A 83 5.36 -5.84 -8.48
C PRO A 83 5.24 -6.63 -7.18
N LEU A 84 4.38 -7.63 -7.20
CA LEU A 84 4.32 -8.65 -6.16
C LEU A 84 5.22 -9.81 -6.58
N LYS A 85 5.91 -10.38 -5.59
CA LYS A 85 6.62 -11.64 -5.78
C LYS A 85 5.61 -12.73 -6.14
N THR A 86 5.82 -13.43 -7.25
CA THR A 86 4.91 -14.49 -7.70
C THR A 86 4.77 -15.59 -6.65
N GLU A 87 5.84 -15.88 -5.90
CA GLU A 87 5.85 -16.88 -4.83
C GLU A 87 4.89 -16.51 -3.69
N ALA A 88 4.65 -15.21 -3.47
CA ALA A 88 3.68 -14.76 -2.47
C ALA A 88 2.24 -15.15 -2.82
N LEU A 89 1.96 -15.48 -4.08
CA LEU A 89 0.65 -15.90 -4.57
C LEU A 89 0.47 -17.42 -4.61
N GLU A 90 1.51 -18.21 -4.32
CA GLU A 90 1.44 -19.67 -4.34
C GLU A 90 0.38 -20.22 -3.39
N ASN A 91 0.18 -19.55 -2.25
CA ASN A 91 -0.73 -19.93 -1.17
C ASN A 91 -1.78 -18.85 -0.93
N ILE A 92 -2.47 -18.43 -2.00
CA ILE A 92 -3.48 -17.37 -1.92
C ILE A 92 -4.74 -17.83 -1.16
N GLU A 93 -5.21 -16.99 -0.25
CA GLU A 93 -6.49 -17.16 0.42
C GLU A 93 -7.38 -15.96 0.11
N VAL A 94 -8.58 -16.23 -0.42
CA VAL A 94 -9.58 -15.21 -0.72
C VAL A 94 -10.77 -15.37 0.22
N MET A 95 -11.01 -14.35 1.04
CA MET A 95 -12.20 -14.26 1.86
C MET A 95 -13.29 -13.49 1.09
N LEU A 96 -14.42 -14.16 0.85
CA LEU A 96 -15.58 -13.56 0.19
C LEU A 96 -16.21 -12.49 1.08
N GLY A 97 -16.87 -11.50 0.46
CA GLY A 97 -17.69 -10.53 1.17
C GLY A 97 -18.94 -11.17 1.78
N PRO A 98 -19.56 -10.55 2.81
CA PRO A 98 -20.71 -11.13 3.52
C PRO A 98 -21.97 -11.35 2.68
N CYS A 99 -22.13 -10.57 1.61
CA CYS A 99 -23.28 -10.62 0.71
C CYS A 99 -22.91 -11.19 -0.66
N THR A 100 -21.77 -11.90 -0.77
CA THR A 100 -21.35 -12.53 -2.03
C THR A 100 -22.38 -13.58 -2.45
N SER A 101 -22.91 -13.42 -3.66
CA SER A 101 -23.80 -14.37 -4.31
C SER A 101 -23.04 -15.60 -4.82
N GLU A 102 -23.78 -16.67 -5.12
CA GLU A 102 -23.18 -17.87 -5.74
C GLU A 102 -22.55 -17.56 -7.12
N GLY A 103 -23.11 -16.63 -7.88
CA GLY A 103 -22.54 -16.19 -9.15
C GLY A 103 -21.20 -15.48 -8.99
N GLU A 104 -21.10 -14.55 -8.04
CA GLU A 104 -19.84 -13.87 -7.72
C GLU A 104 -18.79 -14.84 -7.19
N LYS A 105 -19.19 -15.80 -6.36
CA LYS A 105 -18.31 -16.87 -5.89
C LYS A 105 -17.76 -17.70 -7.05
N ALA A 106 -18.60 -18.09 -8.01
CA ALA A 106 -18.16 -18.82 -9.19
C ALA A 106 -17.13 -18.05 -10.03
N ILE A 107 -17.25 -16.72 -10.11
CA ILE A 107 -16.24 -15.86 -10.76
C ILE A 107 -14.90 -15.93 -10.01
N VAL A 108 -14.92 -15.83 -8.68
CA VAL A 108 -13.70 -15.95 -7.86
C VAL A 108 -13.04 -17.33 -8.04
N GLU A 109 -13.83 -18.39 -8.04
CA GLU A 109 -13.35 -19.76 -8.30
C GLU A 109 -12.70 -19.87 -9.68
N ALA A 110 -13.29 -19.27 -10.71
CA ALA A 110 -12.72 -19.27 -12.06
C ALA A 110 -11.37 -18.53 -12.13
N LEU A 111 -11.25 -17.38 -11.47
CA LEU A 111 -10.00 -16.61 -11.40
C LEU A 111 -8.90 -17.37 -10.66
N LEU A 112 -9.27 -18.15 -9.64
CA LEU A 112 -8.32 -18.88 -8.81
C LEU A 112 -7.80 -20.18 -9.44
N LYS A 113 -8.36 -20.63 -10.58
CA LYS A 113 -7.92 -21.86 -11.28
C LYS A 113 -6.44 -21.84 -11.70
N GLY A 114 -5.89 -20.66 -11.94
CA GLY A 114 -4.47 -20.49 -12.32
C GLY A 114 -3.49 -20.55 -11.14
N PHE A 115 -3.98 -20.61 -9.91
CA PHE A 115 -3.16 -20.55 -8.70
C PHE A 115 -3.01 -21.93 -8.08
N LYS A 116 -1.79 -22.26 -7.65
CA LYS A 116 -1.43 -23.62 -7.20
C LYS A 116 -2.18 -24.05 -5.94
N ASN A 117 -2.08 -23.26 -4.86
CA ASN A 117 -2.74 -23.55 -3.59
C ASN A 117 -3.69 -22.41 -3.21
N SER A 118 -4.80 -22.28 -3.94
CA SER A 118 -5.83 -21.29 -3.64
C SER A 118 -6.88 -21.82 -2.66
N LYS A 119 -7.37 -20.95 -1.77
CA LYS A 119 -8.47 -21.25 -0.85
C LYS A 119 -9.50 -20.12 -0.85
N ILE A 120 -10.77 -20.49 -0.86
CA ILE A 120 -11.88 -19.55 -0.67
C ILE A 120 -12.47 -19.75 0.71
N LYS A 121 -12.72 -18.66 1.43
CA LYS A 121 -13.44 -18.67 2.71
C LYS A 121 -14.63 -17.73 2.66
N ASP A 122 -15.71 -18.14 3.31
CA ASP A 122 -16.82 -17.25 3.56
C ASP A 122 -16.45 -16.17 4.59
N SER A 123 -17.05 -15.00 4.46
CA SER A 123 -16.95 -13.96 5.48
C SER A 123 -17.48 -14.46 6.83
N LEU A 124 -16.81 -14.07 7.91
CA LEU A 124 -17.33 -14.22 9.28
C LEU A 124 -18.69 -13.52 9.50
N PHE A 125 -19.04 -12.61 8.59
CA PHE A 125 -20.29 -11.85 8.60
C PHE A 125 -21.34 -12.38 7.64
N LYS A 126 -21.09 -13.50 6.94
CA LYS A 126 -22.08 -14.13 6.05
C LYS A 126 -23.35 -14.43 6.84
N GLY A 127 -24.50 -13.95 6.34
CA GLY A 127 -25.80 -14.06 7.01
C GLY A 127 -26.02 -13.16 8.23
N LYS A 128 -24.98 -12.48 8.74
CA LYS A 128 -25.07 -11.54 9.87
C LYS A 128 -25.28 -10.10 9.41
N ILE A 129 -24.67 -9.73 8.29
CA ILE A 129 -24.89 -8.44 7.63
C ILE A 129 -25.75 -8.69 6.41
N ARG A 130 -26.84 -7.95 6.29
CA ARG A 130 -27.73 -7.97 5.12
C ARG A 130 -27.53 -6.69 4.33
N ARG A 131 -27.57 -6.82 3.00
CA ARG A 131 -27.64 -5.66 2.11
C ARG A 131 -28.95 -4.94 2.41
N ASN A 132 -28.88 -3.65 2.76
CA ASN A 132 -30.09 -2.84 2.86
C ASN A 132 -30.81 -2.94 1.52
N LYS A 133 -32.07 -3.38 1.57
CA LYS A 133 -32.94 -3.44 0.39
C LYS A 133 -33.33 -2.03 -0.03
#